data_AF-A0A937I789-F1
#
_entry.id   AF-A0A937I789-F1
#
_cell.length_a   1.000
_cell.length_b   1.000
_cell.length_c   1.000
_cell.angle_alpha   90.00
_cell.angle_beta   90.00
_cell.angle_gamma   90.00
#
_symmetry.space_group_name_H-M   'P 1'
#
loop_
_entity.id
_entity.type
_entity.pdbx_description
1 polymer ?
#
loop_
_entity_poly.entity_id
_entity_poly.type
_entity_poly.pdbx_seq_one_letter_code
_entity_poly.pdbx_strand_id
1 'polypeptide(L)' 'MRTLFISLLASVMTTQAIAIEEPVYQVEKAWEAEQIEIRAYAPRVMAVTGMTEDSDSGFRVLAGYIFGGNAAEQ' A
#
# COMPACT_ATOMS: atom_id res chain seq x y z
N MET A 1 -21.24 -37.41 4.48
CA MET A 1 -21.99 -36.32 3.81
C MET A 1 -21.98 -35.03 4.63
N ARG A 2 -22.51 -35.00 5.87
CA ARG A 2 -22.54 -33.79 6.71
C ARG A 2 -21.16 -33.22 7.08
N THR A 3 -20.20 -34.08 7.42
CA THR A 3 -18.82 -33.68 7.72
C THR A 3 -18.08 -33.14 6.49
N LEU A 4 -18.29 -33.74 5.31
CA LEU A 4 -17.75 -33.25 4.03
C LEU A 4 -18.27 -31.86 3.66
N PHE A 5 -19.55 -31.57 3.92
CA PHE A 5 -20.14 -30.24 3.71
C PHE A 5 -19.53 -29.18 4.63
N ILE A 6 -19.27 -29.51 5.89
CA ILE A 6 -18.66 -28.59 6.86
C ILE A 6 -17.20 -28.30 6.48
N SER A 7 -16.44 -29.30 6.03
CA SER A 7 -15.07 -29.13 5.57
C SER A 7 -14.96 -28.28 4.30
N LEU A 8 -15.94 -28.39 3.39
CA LEU A 8 -16.00 -27.58 2.16
C LEU A 8 -16.38 -26.12 2.44
N LEU A 9 -17.20 -25.86 3.47
CA LEU A 9 -17.55 -24.49 3.88
C LEU A 9 -16.38 -23.78 4.57
N ALA A 10 -15.56 -24.52 5.32
CA ALA A 10 -14.38 -23.99 6.00
C ALA A 10 -13.25 -23.59 5.04
N SER A 11 -13.14 -24.20 3.85
CA SER A 11 -12.09 -23.88 2.88
C SER A 11 -12.30 -22.56 2.12
N VAL A 12 -13.48 -21.94 2.25
CA VAL A 12 -13.81 -20.66 1.60
C VAL A 12 -13.42 -19.45 2.48
N MET A 13 -12.91 -19.70 3.69
CA MET A 13 -12.29 -18.67 4.54
C MET A 13 -10.94 -18.29 3.91
N THR A 14 -11.02 -17.51 2.85
CA THR A 14 -9.90 -16.85 2.19
C THR A 14 -9.15 -16.04 3.23
N THR A 15 -7.86 -16.31 3.36
CA THR A 15 -6.95 -15.47 4.11
C THR A 15 -6.97 -14.10 3.48
N GLN A 16 -7.60 -13.12 4.13
CA GLN A 16 -7.38 -11.72 3.78
C GLN A 16 -5.89 -11.48 3.99
N ALA A 17 -5.14 -11.38 2.89
CA ALA A 17 -3.74 -11.00 2.97
C ALA A 17 -3.70 -9.62 3.63
N ILE A 18 -3.04 -9.50 4.77
CA ILE A 18 -2.69 -8.20 5.35
C ILE A 18 -1.61 -7.63 4.45
N ALA A 19 -2.03 -7.03 3.34
CA ALA A 19 -1.17 -6.30 2.44
C ALA A 19 -0.96 -4.88 3.00
N ILE A 20 0.21 -4.31 2.74
CA ILE A 20 0.46 -2.89 2.98
C ILE A 20 -0.45 -2.11 2.03
N GLU A 21 -1.08 -1.04 2.51
CA GLU A 21 -1.88 -0.15 1.66
C GLU A 21 -1.00 0.44 0.56
N GLU A 22 -1.47 0.35 -0.68
CA GLU A 22 -0.80 0.91 -1.85
C GLU A 22 -1.65 2.00 -2.49
N PRO A 23 -1.04 2.99 -3.18
CA PRO A 23 -1.82 3.99 -3.87
C PRO A 23 -2.63 3.39 -5.02
N VAL A 24 -3.92 3.73 -5.09
CA VAL A 24 -4.79 3.29 -6.18
C VAL A 24 -4.34 3.89 -7.52
N TYR A 25 -4.23 3.03 -8.55
CA TYR A 25 -3.95 3.44 -9.91
C TYR A 25 -4.67 2.56 -10.93
N GLN A 26 -4.82 3.09 -12.15
CA GLN A 26 -5.20 2.32 -13.34
C GLN A 26 -4.00 2.23 -14.28
N VAL A 27 -3.73 1.04 -14.83
CA VAL A 27 -2.74 0.89 -15.91
C VAL A 27 -3.40 1.32 -17.22
N GLU A 28 -2.85 2.36 -17.85
CA GLU A 28 -3.33 2.85 -19.14
C GLU A 28 -2.64 2.14 -20.31
N LYS A 29 -1.39 1.71 -20.10
CA LYS A 29 -0.61 0.97 -21.08
C LYS A 29 0.47 0.14 -20.39
N ALA A 30 0.72 -1.06 -20.90
CA ALA A 30 1.78 -1.94 -20.44
C ALA A 30 2.56 -2.53 -21.62
N TRP A 31 3.85 -2.76 -21.39
CA TRP A 31 4.75 -3.48 -22.29
C TRP A 31 5.44 -4.57 -21.49
N GLU A 32 4.97 -5.81 -21.65
CA GLU A 32 5.41 -6.94 -20.82
C GLU A 32 6.86 -7.34 -21.06
N ALA A 33 7.37 -7.30 -22.29
CA ALA A 33 8.75 -7.70 -22.57
C ALA A 33 9.76 -6.75 -21.91
N GLU A 34 9.41 -5.46 -21.85
CA GLU A 34 10.21 -4.38 -21.27
C GLU A 34 9.92 -4.17 -19.78
N GLN A 35 8.85 -4.76 -19.25
CA GLN A 35 8.38 -4.59 -17.87
C GLN A 35 8.10 -3.10 -17.53
N ILE A 36 7.43 -2.40 -18.43
CA ILE A 36 7.09 -0.98 -18.29
C ILE A 36 5.58 -0.79 -18.26
N GLU A 37 5.10 0.07 -17.36
CA GLU A 37 3.71 0.48 -17.25
C GLU A 37 3.56 2.01 -17.23
N ILE A 38 2.49 2.50 -17.84
CA ILE A 38 1.95 3.86 -17.61
C ILE A 38 0.79 3.73 -16.64
N ARG A 39 0.92 4.38 -15.47
CA ARG A 39 -0.07 4.33 -14.38
C ARG A 39 -0.72 5.70 -14.18
N ALA A 40 -2.04 5.75 -14.29
CA ALA A 40 -2.84 6.90 -13.87
C ALA A 40 -3.23 6.73 -12.39
N TYR A 41 -2.55 7.46 -11.50
CA TYR A 41 -2.85 7.46 -10.07
C TYR A 41 -4.10 8.28 -9.74
N ALA A 42 -4.94 7.76 -8.85
CA ALA A 42 -6.09 8.51 -8.33
C ALA A 42 -5.62 9.69 -7.44
N PRO A 43 -6.43 10.77 -7.30
CA PRO A 43 -6.15 11.84 -6.36
C PRO A 43 -5.97 11.32 -4.93
N ARG A 44 -4.95 11.81 -4.22
CA ARG A 44 -4.63 11.40 -2.85
C ARG A 44 -4.00 12.52 -2.05
N VAL A 45 -4.10 12.41 -0.73
CA VAL A 45 -3.32 13.22 0.21
C VAL A 45 -1.95 12.56 0.39
N MET A 46 -0.88 13.35 0.41
CA MET A 46 0.48 12.86 0.58
C MET A 46 1.26 13.80 1.48
N ALA A 47 1.83 13.26 2.56
CA ALA A 47 2.81 13.98 3.35
C ALA A 47 4.13 14.07 2.56
N VAL A 48 4.69 15.27 2.48
CA VAL A 48 5.95 15.53 1.76
C VAL A 48 6.88 16.36 2.62
N THR A 49 8.18 16.14 2.49
CA THR A 49 9.22 16.95 3.14
C THR A 49 10.31 17.29 2.13
N GLY A 50 10.90 18.48 2.29
CA GLY A 50 12.08 18.88 1.56
C GLY A 50 13.31 18.07 2.00
N MET A 51 14.30 17.99 1.13
CA MET A 51 15.55 17.29 1.35
C MET A 51 16.69 18.12 0.77
N THR A 52 17.72 18.42 1.56
CA THR A 52 18.82 19.29 1.13
C THR A 52 20.09 18.54 0.77
N GLU A 53 20.32 17.33 1.30
CA GLU A 53 21.60 16.62 1.12
C GLU A 53 21.44 15.11 0.85
N ASP A 54 20.78 14.33 1.74
CA ASP A 54 20.67 12.85 1.60
C ASP A 54 19.26 12.30 1.84
N SER A 55 18.90 11.22 1.12
CA SER A 55 17.61 10.48 1.16
C SER A 55 17.17 10.04 2.58
N ASP A 56 18.14 9.78 3.44
CA ASP A 56 17.89 9.24 4.78
C ASP A 56 17.36 10.31 5.75
N SER A 57 17.68 11.58 5.48
CA SER A 57 17.23 12.71 6.30
C SER A 57 15.72 12.95 6.18
N GLY A 58 15.18 12.86 4.95
CA GLY A 58 13.76 13.06 4.67
C GLY A 58 12.88 11.92 5.19
N PHE A 59 13.33 10.66 5.03
CA PHE A 59 12.55 9.52 5.51
C PHE A 59 12.32 9.58 7.02
N ARG A 60 13.34 10.01 7.80
CA ARG A 60 13.21 10.14 9.27
C ARG A 60 12.12 11.13 9.68
N VAL A 61 11.98 12.24 8.96
CA VAL A 61 10.92 13.23 9.20
C VAL A 61 9.54 12.61 8.93
N LEU A 62 9.38 11.94 7.78
CA LEU A 62 8.11 11.28 7.44
C LEU A 62 7.76 10.15 8.41
N ALA A 63 8.74 9.34 8.82
CA ALA A 63 8.55 8.30 9.82
C ALA A 63 8.07 8.89 11.16
N GLY A 64 8.67 9.99 11.61
CA GLY A 64 8.23 10.71 12.80
C GLY A 64 6.76 11.13 12.71
N TYR A 65 6.33 11.69 11.57
CA TYR A 65 4.95 12.10 11.35
C TYR A 65 3.96 10.89 11.37
N ILE A 66 4.33 9.78 10.73
CA ILE A 66 3.52 8.55 10.65
C ILE A 66 3.33 7.90 12.04
N PHE A 67 4.34 7.96 12.91
CA PHE A 67 4.34 7.34 14.23
C PHE A 67 3.99 8.31 15.38
N GLY A 68 3.19 9.34 15.11
CA GLY A 68 2.59 10.19 16.14
C GLY A 68 3.23 11.56 16.33
N GLY A 69 4.19 11.95 15.49
CA GLY A 69 4.73 13.31 15.42
C GLY A 69 3.82 14.32 14.72
N ASN A 70 2.50 14.20 14.89
CA ASN A 70 1.48 15.03 14.23
C ASN A 70 0.53 15.68 15.25
N ALA A 71 -0.18 16.74 14.85
CA ALA A 71 -0.96 17.58 15.76
C ALA A 71 -2.13 16.87 16.46
N ALA A 72 -2.58 15.71 15.98
CA ALA A 72 -3.68 14.96 16.59
C ALA A 72 -3.21 14.07 17.75
N GLU A 73 -1.92 13.75 17.82
CA GLU A 73 -1.34 12.78 18.78
C GLU A 73 -0.38 13.41 19.80
N GLN A 74 -0.16 14.74 19.75
CA GLN A 74 0.64 15.48 20.73
C GLN A 74 -0.18 16.01 21.91
#